data_AF-A0A7V8VFN8-F1
#
_entry.id   AF-A0A7V8VFN8-F1
#
_cell.length_a   1.000
_cell.length_b   1.000
_cell.length_c   1.000
_cell.angle_alpha   90.00
_cell.angle_beta   90.00
_cell.angle_gamma   90.00
#
_symmetry.space_group_name_H-M   'P 1'
#
loop_
_entity.id
_entity.type
_entity.pdbx_description
1 polymer ?
#
loop_
_entity_poly.entity_id
_entity_poly.type
_entity_poly.pdbx_seq_one_letter_code
_entity_poly.pdbx_strand_id
1 'polypeptide(L)'
;MTVFGKVLLIFNLLLAIGFGYLATQDWQRRQTIQAAALRYDLLVQGLPLGAEPDAPKSLPADPDDPVPLRVLGVGNIPVFSVSKKYLEAYFQGAQGGSDLGGPAVPNQLAEVQRVRSRIEQLLSAAETPQAKLQRLRGWLLYQAETFEEHQAILDLLRQGNVEELQNRLYARFDAVLKPSQAGAIPPPLTDEELAGKTPEEQAALVQSRASQLQQSYAQSLDESERRMRLAHLLIHLDPSADWQKRVAAVVGLSRYTSALVAQTRRFEEMSRLMEQLLVVDQQAYLERLQPLMRAAQNATDVTNRQAALRAKWVEQFRRESDAVNQRETQLRELTNALARVKAEVDALLVRQTGIEDQMLAIQREVANALEEVYRLEAELVAREKQLLQQMGRSFGP
;
A
#
# COMPACT_ATOMS: atom_id res chain seq x y z
N MET A 1 -52.09 -42.52 -83.43
CA MET A 1 -52.49 -42.58 -82.00
C MET A 1 -51.34 -43.00 -81.07
N THR A 2 -50.51 -43.98 -81.41
CA THR A 2 -49.42 -44.48 -80.52
C THR A 2 -48.20 -43.57 -80.39
N VAL A 3 -47.83 -42.82 -81.45
CA VAL A 3 -46.68 -41.89 -81.41
C VAL A 3 -46.99 -40.63 -80.59
N PHE A 4 -48.18 -40.04 -80.77
CA PHE A 4 -48.61 -38.86 -80.02
C PHE A 4 -48.71 -39.12 -78.51
N GLY A 5 -49.24 -40.29 -78.11
CA GLY A 5 -49.28 -40.70 -76.71
C GLY A 5 -47.89 -40.90 -76.09
N LYS A 6 -46.92 -41.43 -76.84
CA LYS A 6 -45.52 -41.57 -76.38
C LYS A 6 -44.83 -40.21 -76.22
N VAL A 7 -45.05 -39.29 -77.16
CA VAL A 7 -44.49 -37.92 -77.08
C VAL A 7 -45.07 -37.17 -75.87
N LEU A 8 -46.39 -37.27 -75.64
CA LEU A 8 -47.04 -36.69 -74.45
C LEU A 8 -46.49 -37.29 -73.15
N LEU A 9 -46.22 -38.59 -73.11
CA LEU A 9 -45.65 -39.24 -71.92
C LEU A 9 -44.25 -38.71 -71.61
N ILE A 10 -43.40 -38.54 -72.63
CA ILE A 10 -42.06 -37.95 -72.48
C ILE A 10 -42.15 -36.50 -72.00
N PHE A 11 -43.05 -35.69 -72.56
CA PHE A 11 -43.25 -34.30 -72.13
C PHE A 11 -43.74 -34.21 -70.68
N ASN A 12 -44.71 -35.03 -70.27
CA ASN A 12 -45.17 -35.06 -68.88
C ASN A 12 -44.08 -35.53 -67.92
N LEU A 13 -43.24 -36.49 -68.32
CA LEU A 13 -42.10 -36.93 -67.52
C LEU A 13 -41.06 -35.82 -67.35
N LEU A 14 -40.73 -35.09 -68.42
CA LEU A 14 -39.82 -33.94 -68.37
C LEU A 14 -40.39 -32.80 -67.51
N LEU A 15 -41.70 -32.53 -67.60
CA LEU A 15 -42.37 -31.56 -66.73
C LEU A 15 -42.35 -32.00 -65.26
N ALA A 16 -42.57 -33.28 -64.97
CA ALA A 16 -42.51 -33.81 -63.61
C ALA A 16 -41.08 -33.72 -63.02
N ILE A 17 -40.05 -34.02 -63.81
CA ILE A 17 -38.65 -33.87 -63.41
C ILE A 17 -38.31 -32.38 -63.19
N GLY A 18 -38.73 -31.50 -64.10
CA GLY A 18 -38.54 -30.05 -63.98
C GLY A 18 -39.22 -29.48 -62.74
N PHE A 19 -40.46 -29.89 -62.46
CA PHE A 19 -41.18 -29.51 -61.24
C PHE A 19 -40.52 -30.06 -59.98
N GLY A 20 -40.09 -31.32 -59.99
CA GLY A 20 -39.32 -31.92 -58.89
C GLY A 20 -38.05 -31.15 -58.59
N TYR A 21 -37.28 -30.78 -59.62
CA TYR A 21 -36.08 -29.96 -59.47
C TYR A 21 -36.39 -28.59 -58.85
N LEU A 22 -37.38 -27.86 -59.39
CA LEU A 22 -37.79 -26.56 -58.83
C LEU A 22 -38.29 -26.67 -57.40
N ALA A 23 -39.06 -27.71 -57.08
CA ALA A 23 -39.55 -27.97 -55.72
C ALA A 23 -38.39 -28.27 -54.75
N THR A 24 -37.41 -29.08 -55.16
CA THR A 24 -36.21 -29.33 -54.34
C THR A 24 -35.37 -28.07 -54.15
N GLN A 25 -35.21 -27.24 -55.18
CA GLN A 25 -34.46 -26.00 -55.10
C GLN A 25 -35.17 -24.97 -54.20
N ASP A 26 -36.50 -24.83 -54.32
CA ASP A 26 -37.29 -23.95 -53.46
C ASP A 26 -37.25 -24.41 -52.00
N TRP A 27 -37.40 -25.71 -51.75
CA TRP A 27 -37.30 -26.30 -50.42
C TRP A 27 -35.93 -26.03 -49.78
N GLN A 28 -34.84 -26.25 -50.52
CA GLN A 28 -33.47 -25.93 -50.07
C GLN A 28 -33.33 -24.43 -49.74
N ARG A 29 -33.84 -23.53 -50.60
CA ARG A 29 -33.80 -22.08 -50.34
C ARG A 29 -34.58 -21.70 -49.08
N ARG A 30 -35.79 -22.24 -48.88
CA ARG A 30 -36.58 -21.99 -47.66
C ARG A 30 -35.84 -22.44 -46.40
N GLN A 31 -35.19 -23.61 -46.45
CA GLN A 31 -34.36 -24.08 -45.34
C GLN A 31 -33.18 -23.14 -45.06
N THR A 32 -32.49 -22.63 -46.09
CA THR A 32 -31.39 -21.68 -45.89
C THR A 32 -31.85 -20.36 -45.27
N ILE A 33 -33.02 -19.85 -45.67
CA ILE A 33 -33.60 -18.61 -45.11
C ILE A 33 -34.03 -18.84 -43.65
N GLN A 34 -34.72 -19.95 -43.36
CA GLN A 34 -35.11 -20.31 -42.00
C GLN A 34 -33.89 -20.52 -41.09
N ALA A 35 -32.85 -21.19 -41.59
CA ALA A 35 -31.59 -21.37 -40.87
C ALA A 35 -30.90 -20.03 -40.60
N ALA A 36 -30.82 -19.13 -41.59
CA ALA A 36 -30.21 -17.81 -41.40
C ALA A 36 -30.97 -16.97 -40.37
N ALA A 37 -32.30 -17.00 -40.42
CA ALA A 37 -33.13 -16.24 -39.49
C ALA A 37 -33.10 -16.83 -38.08
N LEU A 38 -33.05 -18.16 -37.94
CA LEU A 38 -32.84 -18.80 -36.64
C LEU A 38 -31.46 -18.46 -36.07
N ARG A 39 -30.40 -18.37 -36.89
CA ARG A 39 -29.07 -17.92 -36.42
C ARG A 39 -29.11 -16.50 -35.90
N TYR A 40 -29.83 -15.62 -36.59
CA TYR A 40 -30.01 -14.24 -36.14
C TYR A 40 -30.77 -14.18 -34.81
N ASP A 41 -31.86 -14.92 -34.68
CA ASP A 41 -32.65 -14.95 -33.44
C ASP A 41 -31.83 -15.50 -32.26
N LEU A 42 -31.10 -16.60 -32.47
CA LEU A 42 -30.17 -17.15 -31.48
C LEU A 42 -29.03 -16.18 -31.13
N LEU A 43 -28.53 -15.40 -32.10
CA LEU A 43 -27.50 -14.40 -31.83
C LEU A 43 -28.03 -13.25 -30.99
N VAL A 44 -29.29 -12.84 -31.18
CA VAL A 44 -29.90 -11.75 -30.42
C VAL A 44 -30.35 -12.20 -29.03
N GLN A 45 -31.08 -13.31 -28.95
CA GLN A 45 -31.73 -13.81 -27.73
C GLN A 45 -30.87 -14.79 -26.92
N GLY A 46 -29.89 -15.43 -27.57
CA GLY A 46 -29.08 -16.50 -27.02
C GLY A 46 -29.68 -17.88 -27.25
N LEU A 47 -28.93 -18.91 -26.85
CA LEU A 47 -29.43 -20.27 -26.73
C LEU A 47 -30.55 -20.35 -25.67
N PRO A 48 -31.44 -21.35 -25.72
CA PRO A 48 -32.40 -21.58 -24.64
C PRO A 48 -31.65 -21.86 -23.33
N LEU A 49 -32.28 -21.54 -22.18
CA LEU A 49 -31.65 -21.74 -20.88
C LEU A 49 -31.36 -23.22 -20.62
N GLY A 50 -32.31 -24.11 -20.91
CA GLY A 50 -32.20 -25.56 -20.65
C GLY A 50 -32.57 -25.96 -19.22
N ALA A 51 -33.47 -25.20 -18.57
CA ALA A 51 -33.97 -25.51 -17.23
C ALA A 51 -35.04 -26.61 -17.20
N GLU A 52 -35.59 -26.96 -18.36
CA GLU A 52 -36.59 -28.02 -18.52
C GLU A 52 -36.01 -29.40 -18.14
N PRO A 53 -36.79 -30.31 -17.52
CA PRO A 53 -36.31 -31.64 -17.14
C PRO A 53 -35.81 -32.49 -18.32
N ASP A 54 -36.35 -32.25 -19.52
CA ASP A 54 -36.03 -32.94 -20.77
C ASP A 54 -34.98 -32.21 -21.62
N ALA A 55 -34.38 -31.12 -21.12
CA ALA A 55 -33.36 -30.38 -21.83
C ALA A 55 -32.08 -31.22 -22.03
N PRO A 56 -31.52 -31.27 -23.25
CA PRO A 56 -30.30 -32.03 -23.53
C PRO A 56 -29.10 -31.46 -22.76
N LYS A 57 -28.36 -32.30 -22.04
CA LYS A 57 -27.16 -31.88 -21.29
C LYS A 57 -25.89 -31.86 -22.16
N SER A 58 -25.90 -32.62 -23.24
CA SER A 58 -24.81 -32.72 -24.22
C SER A 58 -25.37 -32.85 -25.62
N LEU A 59 -24.54 -32.56 -26.63
CA LEU A 59 -24.87 -32.89 -28.01
C LEU A 59 -24.95 -34.42 -28.19
N PRO A 60 -25.82 -34.92 -29.08
CA PRO A 60 -25.89 -36.33 -29.41
C PRO A 60 -24.59 -36.82 -30.04
N ALA A 61 -24.28 -38.10 -29.79
CA ALA A 61 -23.12 -38.76 -30.36
C ALA A 61 -23.29 -38.91 -31.88
N ASP A 62 -24.49 -39.33 -32.30
CA ASP A 62 -24.86 -39.43 -33.71
C ASP A 62 -25.07 -38.02 -34.31
N PRO A 63 -24.41 -37.68 -35.44
CA PRO A 63 -24.63 -36.41 -36.12
C PRO A 63 -26.02 -36.21 -36.71
N ASP A 64 -26.77 -37.28 -36.95
CA ASP A 64 -28.10 -37.24 -37.56
C ASP A 64 -29.24 -37.16 -36.52
N ASP A 65 -28.92 -37.36 -35.23
CA ASP A 65 -29.87 -37.20 -34.14
C ASP A 65 -30.27 -35.73 -33.95
N PRO A 66 -31.59 -35.42 -33.83
CA PRO A 66 -32.06 -34.07 -33.62
C PRO A 66 -31.71 -33.58 -32.20
N VAL A 67 -31.18 -32.37 -32.10
CA VAL A 67 -30.93 -31.68 -30.82
C VAL A 67 -32.19 -30.91 -30.44
N PRO A 68 -32.85 -31.22 -29.30
CA PRO A 68 -33.99 -30.44 -28.84
C PRO A 68 -33.59 -28.98 -28.62
N LEU A 69 -34.25 -28.08 -29.34
CA LEU A 69 -34.05 -26.64 -29.29
C LEU A 69 -35.42 -25.99 -29.38
N ARG A 70 -36.01 -25.64 -28.23
CA ARG A 70 -37.33 -25.00 -28.15
C ARG A 70 -37.16 -23.48 -28.23
N VAL A 71 -37.25 -22.94 -29.44
CA VAL A 71 -37.11 -21.49 -29.70
C VAL A 71 -38.20 -21.06 -30.67
N LEU A 72 -38.69 -19.83 -30.53
CA LEU A 72 -39.63 -19.24 -31.46
C LEU A 72 -38.87 -18.80 -32.72
N GLY A 73 -39.10 -19.50 -33.83
CA GLY A 73 -38.54 -19.12 -35.13
C GLY A 73 -39.29 -17.95 -35.77
N VAL A 74 -38.93 -17.65 -37.02
CA VAL A 74 -39.56 -16.58 -37.81
C VAL A 74 -41.06 -16.77 -37.91
N GLY A 75 -41.82 -15.70 -37.63
CA GLY A 75 -43.28 -15.74 -37.70
C GLY A 75 -43.93 -16.47 -36.53
N ASN A 76 -43.25 -16.56 -35.37
CA ASN A 76 -43.71 -17.27 -34.16
C ASN A 76 -43.95 -18.78 -34.38
N ILE A 77 -43.30 -19.38 -35.39
CA ILE A 77 -43.35 -20.82 -35.60
C ILE A 77 -42.36 -21.47 -34.64
N PRO A 78 -42.80 -22.34 -33.71
CA PRO A 78 -41.89 -23.00 -32.79
C PRO A 78 -40.96 -23.95 -33.55
N VAL A 79 -39.66 -23.74 -33.38
CA VAL A 79 -38.64 -24.72 -33.72
C VAL A 79 -38.48 -25.62 -32.49
N PHE A 80 -38.54 -26.93 -32.70
CA PHE A 80 -38.42 -27.91 -31.61
C PHE A 80 -37.08 -28.63 -31.61
N SER A 81 -36.40 -28.69 -32.75
CA SER A 81 -35.09 -29.31 -32.87
C SER A 81 -34.26 -28.72 -34.00
N VAL A 82 -32.93 -28.87 -33.87
CA VAL A 82 -31.94 -28.53 -34.90
C VAL A 82 -30.94 -29.67 -35.05
N SER A 83 -30.26 -29.76 -36.19
CA SER A 83 -29.19 -30.74 -36.37
C SER A 83 -27.93 -30.35 -35.61
N LYS A 84 -27.11 -31.33 -35.22
CA LYS A 84 -25.79 -31.11 -34.63
C LYS A 84 -24.91 -30.21 -35.51
N LYS A 85 -24.88 -30.48 -36.82
CA LYS A 85 -24.13 -29.70 -37.81
C LYS A 85 -24.54 -28.22 -37.84
N TYR A 86 -25.82 -27.92 -37.60
CA TYR A 86 -26.30 -26.55 -37.53
C TYR A 86 -25.70 -25.80 -36.34
N LEU A 87 -25.68 -26.42 -35.15
CA LEU A 87 -25.07 -25.83 -33.95
C LEU A 87 -23.55 -25.69 -34.10
N GLU A 88 -22.87 -26.71 -34.65
CA GLU A 88 -21.43 -26.63 -34.94
C GLU A 88 -21.10 -25.49 -35.90
N ALA A 89 -21.91 -25.30 -36.95
CA ALA A 89 -21.76 -24.18 -37.87
C ALA A 89 -22.09 -22.82 -37.22
N TYR A 90 -23.04 -22.77 -36.27
CA TYR A 90 -23.36 -21.56 -35.52
C TYR A 90 -22.19 -21.12 -34.62
N PHE A 91 -21.49 -22.07 -34.00
CA PHE A 91 -20.30 -21.80 -33.17
C PHE A 91 -19.00 -21.64 -33.98
N GLN A 92 -19.05 -21.74 -35.30
CA GLN A 92 -17.87 -21.55 -36.15
C GLN A 92 -17.36 -20.11 -36.01
N GLY A 93 -16.12 -19.94 -35.53
CA GLY A 93 -15.55 -18.62 -35.22
C GLY A 93 -15.88 -18.08 -33.82
N ALA A 94 -16.64 -18.83 -33.02
CA ALA A 94 -17.00 -18.52 -31.62
C ALA A 94 -16.60 -19.68 -30.68
N GLN A 95 -15.41 -20.24 -30.89
CA GLN A 95 -14.95 -21.44 -30.18
C GLN A 95 -14.51 -21.16 -28.74
N GLY A 96 -14.17 -19.91 -28.40
CA GLY A 96 -13.85 -19.49 -27.03
C GLY A 96 -12.38 -19.57 -26.62
N GLY A 97 -11.44 -19.61 -27.58
CA GLY A 97 -10.00 -19.64 -27.29
C GLY A 97 -9.48 -20.99 -26.77
N SER A 98 -8.21 -21.03 -26.35
CA SER A 98 -7.53 -22.25 -25.87
C SER A 98 -7.93 -22.68 -24.46
N ASP A 99 -8.28 -21.71 -23.62
CA ASP A 99 -8.36 -21.94 -22.17
C ASP A 99 -9.76 -22.42 -21.77
N LEU A 100 -10.77 -21.61 -22.08
CA LEU A 100 -12.16 -21.89 -21.75
C LEU A 100 -13.00 -22.36 -22.94
N GLY A 101 -12.45 -22.32 -24.17
CA GLY A 101 -13.14 -22.75 -25.37
C GLY A 101 -13.52 -24.23 -25.40
N GLY A 102 -14.31 -24.63 -26.40
CA GLY A 102 -14.77 -26.01 -26.50
C GLY A 102 -15.76 -26.29 -27.62
N PRO A 103 -16.33 -27.51 -27.66
CA PRO A 103 -17.33 -27.88 -28.66
C PRO A 103 -18.61 -27.05 -28.53
N ALA A 104 -19.47 -27.13 -29.55
CA ALA A 104 -20.80 -26.54 -29.51
C ALA A 104 -21.63 -27.13 -28.35
N VAL A 105 -22.58 -26.35 -27.86
CA VAL A 105 -23.43 -26.69 -26.71
C VAL A 105 -24.90 -26.53 -27.05
N PRO A 106 -25.80 -27.35 -26.48
CA PRO A 106 -27.21 -27.32 -26.83
C PRO A 106 -28.02 -26.22 -26.12
N ASN A 107 -27.55 -25.73 -24.96
CA ASN A 107 -28.24 -24.69 -24.17
C ASN A 107 -27.25 -23.96 -23.26
N GLN A 108 -27.71 -22.88 -22.60
CA GLN A 108 -26.86 -22.05 -21.75
C GLN A 108 -26.36 -22.80 -20.50
N LEU A 109 -27.20 -23.61 -19.85
CA LEU A 109 -26.78 -24.35 -18.65
C LEU A 109 -25.73 -25.43 -18.94
N ALA A 110 -25.81 -26.09 -20.10
CA ALA A 110 -24.79 -27.02 -20.57
C ALA A 110 -23.44 -26.31 -20.78
N GLU A 111 -23.44 -25.06 -21.27
CA GLU A 111 -22.22 -24.25 -21.34
C GLU A 111 -21.64 -23.98 -19.96
N VAL A 112 -22.48 -23.55 -19.01
CA VAL A 112 -22.04 -23.27 -17.63
C VAL A 112 -21.43 -24.52 -16.97
N GLN A 113 -22.05 -25.69 -17.15
CA GLN A 113 -21.51 -26.96 -16.64
C GLN A 113 -20.17 -27.32 -17.28
N ARG A 114 -20.05 -27.14 -18.60
CA ARG A 114 -18.80 -27.37 -19.34
C ARG A 114 -17.69 -26.45 -18.84
N VAL A 115 -17.98 -25.17 -18.70
CA VAL A 115 -17.03 -24.14 -18.25
C VAL A 115 -16.60 -24.39 -16.81
N ARG A 116 -17.54 -24.73 -15.92
CA ARG A 116 -17.23 -25.14 -14.55
C ARG A 116 -16.25 -26.31 -14.52
N SER A 117 -16.55 -27.37 -15.28
CA SER A 117 -15.68 -28.55 -15.37
C SER A 117 -14.29 -28.19 -15.90
N ARG A 118 -14.21 -27.26 -16.86
CA ARG A 118 -12.94 -26.77 -17.39
C ARG A 118 -12.16 -25.95 -16.37
N ILE A 119 -12.82 -25.10 -15.60
CA ILE A 119 -12.20 -24.33 -14.51
C ILE A 119 -11.68 -25.27 -13.43
N GLU A 120 -12.45 -26.29 -13.03
CA GLU A 120 -12.02 -27.33 -12.10
C GLU A 120 -10.75 -28.04 -12.59
N GLN A 121 -10.66 -28.35 -13.89
CA GLN A 121 -9.45 -28.90 -14.52
C GLN A 121 -8.27 -27.91 -14.52
N LEU A 122 -8.51 -26.63 -14.82
CA LEU A 122 -7.45 -25.61 -14.83
C LEU A 122 -6.91 -25.33 -13.41
N LEU A 123 -7.77 -25.41 -12.40
CA LEU A 123 -7.38 -25.29 -10.99
C LEU A 123 -6.64 -26.53 -10.48
N SER A 124 -7.05 -27.74 -10.90
CA SER A 124 -6.35 -28.96 -10.51
C SER A 124 -4.99 -29.10 -11.20
N ALA A 125 -4.86 -28.61 -12.44
CA ALA A 125 -3.59 -28.56 -13.17
C ALA A 125 -2.60 -27.52 -12.62
N ALA A 126 -3.05 -26.55 -11.83
CA ALA A 126 -2.17 -25.57 -11.18
C ALA A 126 -1.52 -26.20 -9.93
N GLU A 127 -0.26 -26.62 -10.05
CA GLU A 127 0.46 -27.34 -8.99
C GLU A 127 0.76 -26.49 -7.75
N THR A 128 0.97 -25.18 -7.91
CA THR A 128 1.32 -24.29 -6.80
C THR A 128 0.11 -23.49 -6.28
N PRO A 129 0.02 -23.24 -4.96
CA PRO A 129 -1.01 -22.36 -4.40
C PRO A 129 -1.01 -20.96 -5.03
N GLN A 130 0.17 -20.42 -5.36
CA GLN A 130 0.29 -19.12 -6.03
C GLN A 130 -0.30 -19.12 -7.44
N ALA A 131 -0.10 -20.19 -8.22
CA ALA A 131 -0.72 -20.31 -9.54
C ALA A 131 -2.25 -20.40 -9.45
N LYS A 132 -2.78 -21.12 -8.45
CA LYS A 132 -4.23 -21.15 -8.17
C LYS A 132 -4.77 -19.78 -7.81
N LEU A 133 -4.07 -19.04 -6.93
CA LEU A 133 -4.46 -17.68 -6.55
C LEU A 133 -4.48 -16.73 -7.75
N GLN A 134 -3.49 -16.80 -8.64
CA GLN A 134 -3.47 -15.96 -9.85
C GLN A 134 -4.66 -16.23 -10.77
N ARG A 135 -5.03 -17.50 -10.96
CA ARG A 135 -6.22 -17.86 -11.75
C ARG A 135 -7.51 -17.39 -11.09
N LEU A 136 -7.69 -17.67 -9.80
CA LEU A 136 -8.86 -17.25 -9.03
C LEU A 136 -9.00 -15.72 -8.98
N ARG A 137 -7.88 -14.98 -8.88
CA ARG A 137 -7.86 -13.52 -8.99
C ARG A 137 -8.44 -13.04 -10.32
N GLY A 138 -8.00 -13.63 -11.43
CA GLY A 138 -8.46 -13.27 -12.76
C GLY A 138 -9.97 -13.49 -12.96
N TRP A 139 -10.52 -14.55 -12.37
CA TRP A 139 -11.94 -14.88 -12.51
C TRP A 139 -12.85 -14.12 -11.54
N LEU A 140 -12.42 -13.90 -10.29
CA LEU A 140 -13.30 -13.36 -9.25
C LEU A 140 -13.32 -11.84 -9.18
N LEU A 141 -12.20 -11.14 -9.43
CA LEU A 141 -12.16 -9.69 -9.25
C LEU A 141 -13.14 -8.94 -10.15
N TYR A 142 -13.25 -9.37 -11.41
CA TYR A 142 -14.17 -8.76 -12.36
C TYR A 142 -15.63 -9.19 -12.16
N GLN A 143 -15.87 -10.20 -11.33
CA GLN A 143 -17.21 -10.67 -10.98
C GLN A 143 -17.76 -10.01 -9.71
N ALA A 144 -16.96 -9.23 -8.97
CA ALA A 144 -17.46 -8.52 -7.81
C ALA A 144 -18.60 -7.57 -8.19
N GLU A 145 -19.74 -7.69 -7.49
CA GLU A 145 -20.91 -6.85 -7.76
C GLU A 145 -20.94 -5.60 -6.88
N THR A 146 -20.31 -5.66 -5.72
CA THR A 146 -20.22 -4.54 -4.76
C THR A 146 -18.77 -4.32 -4.32
N PHE A 147 -18.51 -3.14 -3.75
CA PHE A 147 -17.19 -2.78 -3.24
C PHE A 147 -16.74 -3.71 -2.11
N GLU A 148 -17.64 -4.10 -1.23
CA GLU A 148 -17.37 -4.99 -0.10
C GLU A 148 -17.00 -6.38 -0.57
N GLU A 149 -17.69 -6.89 -1.58
CA GLU A 149 -17.34 -8.16 -2.18
C GLU A 149 -15.97 -8.10 -2.85
N HIS A 150 -15.68 -7.02 -3.58
CA HIS A 150 -14.38 -6.79 -4.20
C HIS A 150 -13.26 -6.74 -3.14
N GLN A 151 -13.48 -6.00 -2.05
CA GLN A 151 -12.52 -5.88 -0.96
C GLN A 151 -12.33 -7.22 -0.23
N ALA A 152 -13.40 -7.96 0.04
CA ALA A 152 -13.32 -9.29 0.65
C ALA A 152 -12.52 -10.28 -0.23
N ILE A 153 -12.68 -10.23 -1.56
CA ILE A 153 -11.87 -11.04 -2.49
C ILE A 153 -10.40 -10.62 -2.42
N LEU A 154 -10.10 -9.32 -2.40
CA LEU A 154 -8.72 -8.83 -2.24
C LEU A 154 -8.08 -9.26 -0.92
N ASP A 155 -8.83 -9.25 0.17
CA ASP A 155 -8.33 -9.66 1.48
C ASP A 155 -8.07 -11.17 1.53
N LEU A 156 -8.95 -11.99 0.96
CA LEU A 156 -8.70 -13.43 0.79
C LEU A 156 -7.48 -13.73 -0.10
N LEU A 157 -7.27 -12.93 -1.15
CA LEU A 157 -6.09 -13.02 -2.01
C LEU A 157 -4.81 -12.66 -1.25
N ARG A 158 -4.85 -11.62 -0.40
CA ARG A 158 -3.71 -11.22 0.47
C ARG A 158 -3.39 -12.29 1.50
N GLN A 159 -4.42 -12.92 2.08
CA GLN A 159 -4.30 -14.02 3.04
C GLN A 159 -3.84 -15.33 2.39
N GLY A 160 -3.94 -15.44 1.06
CA GLY A 160 -3.63 -16.67 0.32
C GLY A 160 -4.65 -17.78 0.52
N ASN A 161 -5.89 -17.46 0.88
CA ASN A 161 -6.95 -18.43 1.17
C ASN A 161 -7.59 -18.95 -0.13
N VAL A 162 -6.92 -19.93 -0.76
CA VAL A 162 -7.35 -20.54 -2.03
C VAL A 162 -8.71 -21.24 -1.90
N GLU A 163 -8.95 -21.94 -0.78
CA GLU A 163 -10.16 -22.73 -0.59
C GLU A 163 -11.41 -21.88 -0.57
N GLU A 164 -11.41 -20.78 0.19
CA GLU A 164 -12.55 -19.87 0.26
C GLU A 164 -12.81 -19.16 -1.08
N LEU A 165 -11.75 -18.74 -1.78
CA LEU A 165 -11.89 -18.15 -3.12
C LEU A 165 -12.49 -19.16 -4.11
N GLN A 166 -12.04 -20.42 -4.06
CA GLN A 166 -12.59 -21.48 -4.90
C GLN A 166 -14.06 -21.76 -4.56
N ASN A 167 -14.42 -21.81 -3.28
CA ASN A 167 -15.79 -21.98 -2.82
C ASN A 167 -16.70 -20.84 -3.30
N ARG A 168 -16.22 -19.59 -3.27
CA ARG A 168 -16.96 -18.42 -3.80
C ARG A 168 -17.20 -18.52 -5.29
N LEU A 169 -16.19 -18.93 -6.06
CA LEU A 169 -16.36 -19.13 -7.50
C LEU A 169 -17.40 -20.23 -7.77
N TYR A 170 -17.30 -21.36 -7.06
CA TYR A 170 -18.23 -22.47 -7.23
C TYR A 170 -19.65 -22.12 -6.77
N ALA A 171 -19.81 -21.30 -5.73
CA ALA A 171 -21.10 -20.79 -5.31
C ALA A 171 -21.79 -19.97 -6.43
N ARG A 172 -21.02 -19.17 -7.20
CA ARG A 172 -21.56 -18.44 -8.36
C ARG A 172 -21.98 -19.35 -9.50
N PHE A 173 -21.22 -20.43 -9.77
CA PHE A 173 -21.65 -21.46 -10.72
C PHE A 173 -22.91 -22.18 -10.23
N ASP A 174 -22.95 -22.58 -8.96
CA ASP A 174 -24.08 -23.26 -8.35
C ASP A 174 -25.35 -22.40 -8.35
N ALA A 175 -25.22 -21.10 -8.10
CA ALA A 175 -26.31 -20.12 -8.18
C ALA A 175 -27.01 -20.12 -9.53
N VAL A 176 -26.24 -20.28 -10.61
CA VAL A 176 -26.76 -20.32 -11.97
C VAL A 176 -27.23 -21.73 -12.34
N LEU A 177 -26.65 -22.80 -11.79
CA LEU A 177 -26.98 -24.18 -12.15
C LEU A 177 -28.19 -24.74 -11.40
N LYS A 178 -28.39 -24.38 -10.14
CA LYS A 178 -29.49 -24.87 -9.31
C LYS A 178 -30.79 -24.08 -9.58
N PRO A 179 -31.96 -24.73 -9.63
CA PRO A 179 -33.24 -24.05 -9.77
C PRO A 179 -33.67 -23.33 -8.48
N SER A 180 -34.63 -22.41 -8.64
CA SER A 180 -35.18 -21.48 -7.63
C SER A 180 -35.49 -22.07 -6.24
N GLN A 181 -34.94 -21.48 -5.17
CA GLN A 181 -35.46 -21.54 -3.78
C GLN A 181 -35.50 -20.13 -3.15
N ALA A 182 -36.67 -19.69 -2.69
CA ALA A 182 -36.96 -18.29 -2.31
C ALA A 182 -36.01 -17.67 -1.26
N GLY A 183 -35.56 -16.43 -1.49
CA GLY A 183 -34.88 -15.59 -0.49
C GLY A 183 -34.69 -14.14 -0.97
N ALA A 184 -34.39 -13.22 -0.04
CA ALA A 184 -34.25 -11.78 -0.30
C ALA A 184 -32.78 -11.32 -0.38
N ILE A 185 -32.45 -10.47 -1.35
CA ILE A 185 -31.12 -9.86 -1.51
C ILE A 185 -30.94 -8.77 -0.44
N PRO A 186 -29.82 -8.75 0.32
CA PRO A 186 -29.55 -7.68 1.27
C PRO A 186 -29.27 -6.36 0.55
N PRO A 187 -29.73 -5.21 1.06
CA PRO A 187 -29.37 -3.90 0.52
C PRO A 187 -27.88 -3.59 0.72
N PRO A 188 -27.30 -2.69 -0.12
CA PRO A 188 -25.92 -2.24 0.05
C PRO A 188 -25.73 -1.51 1.39
N LEU A 189 -24.50 -1.51 1.89
CA LEU A 189 -24.12 -0.75 3.07
C LEU A 189 -24.30 0.74 2.80
N THR A 190 -24.86 1.46 3.78
CA THR A 190 -25.00 2.91 3.73
C THR A 190 -23.91 3.57 4.57
N ASP A 191 -23.59 4.83 4.24
CA ASP A 191 -22.61 5.62 5.00
C ASP A 191 -22.98 5.75 6.48
N GLU A 192 -24.28 5.78 6.79
CA GLU A 192 -24.81 5.78 8.15
C GLU A 192 -24.46 4.50 8.92
N GLU A 193 -24.41 3.34 8.25
CA GLU A 193 -24.03 2.07 8.86
C GLU A 193 -22.52 1.98 9.14
N LEU A 194 -21.70 2.71 8.39
CA LEU A 194 -20.23 2.74 8.54
C LEU A 194 -19.74 3.86 9.47
N ALA A 195 -20.54 4.93 9.63
CA ALA A 195 -20.21 6.09 10.45
C ALA A 195 -20.06 5.73 11.93
N GLY A 196 -18.94 6.15 12.53
CA GLY A 196 -18.69 5.99 13.97
C GLY A 196 -18.23 4.59 14.40
N LYS A 197 -18.12 3.62 13.49
CA LYS A 197 -17.56 2.29 13.77
C LYS A 197 -16.04 2.30 13.73
N THR A 198 -15.42 1.49 14.58
CA THR A 198 -13.97 1.25 14.54
C THR A 198 -13.57 0.48 13.27
N PRO A 199 -12.29 0.53 12.84
CA PRO A 199 -11.83 -0.24 11.67
C PRO A 199 -12.09 -1.75 11.78
N GLU A 200 -12.01 -2.32 12.99
CA GLU A 200 -12.30 -3.73 13.24
C GLU A 200 -13.80 -4.04 13.07
N GLU A 201 -14.67 -3.17 13.60
CA GLU A 201 -16.13 -3.29 13.41
C GLU A 201 -16.55 -3.09 11.96
N GLN A 202 -15.90 -2.18 11.24
CA GLN A 202 -16.12 -1.98 9.80
C GLN A 202 -15.71 -3.23 9.01
N ALA A 203 -14.55 -3.83 9.31
CA ALA A 203 -14.12 -5.07 8.68
C ALA A 203 -15.10 -6.23 8.96
N ALA A 204 -15.58 -6.37 10.20
CA ALA A 204 -16.57 -7.37 10.56
C ALA A 204 -17.92 -7.14 9.84
N LEU A 205 -18.34 -5.89 9.70
CA LEU A 205 -19.57 -5.51 9.00
C LEU A 205 -19.48 -5.85 7.50
N VAL A 206 -18.36 -5.47 6.85
CA VAL A 206 -18.04 -5.82 5.46
C VAL A 206 -18.04 -7.33 5.26
N GLN A 207 -17.40 -8.08 6.16
CA GLN A 207 -17.38 -9.54 6.10
C GLN A 207 -18.76 -10.16 6.28
N SER A 208 -19.58 -9.63 7.19
CA SER A 208 -20.95 -10.09 7.42
C SER A 208 -21.83 -9.85 6.19
N ARG A 209 -21.71 -8.68 5.55
CA ARG A 209 -22.44 -8.30 4.34
C ARG A 209 -21.98 -9.10 3.13
N ALA A 210 -20.68 -9.28 2.95
CA ALA A 210 -20.13 -10.16 1.92
C ALA A 210 -20.66 -11.60 2.09
N SER A 211 -20.79 -12.09 3.32
CA SER A 211 -21.37 -13.42 3.59
C SER A 211 -22.87 -13.48 3.29
N GLN A 212 -23.62 -12.41 3.59
CA GLN A 212 -25.04 -12.31 3.23
C GLN A 212 -25.24 -12.24 1.71
N LEU A 213 -24.37 -11.54 0.98
CA LEU A 213 -24.36 -11.56 -0.50
C LEU A 213 -23.99 -12.96 -1.03
N GLN A 214 -23.03 -13.64 -0.40
CA GLN A 214 -22.72 -15.03 -0.74
C GLN A 214 -23.94 -15.95 -0.57
N GLN A 215 -24.72 -15.73 0.49
CA GLN A 215 -25.99 -16.42 0.71
C GLN A 215 -27.08 -15.99 -0.28
N SER A 216 -27.07 -14.73 -0.76
CA SER A 216 -28.02 -14.27 -1.78
C SER A 216 -27.74 -14.87 -3.17
N TYR A 217 -26.50 -15.26 -3.46
CA TYR A 217 -26.21 -16.08 -4.64
C TYR A 217 -26.86 -17.47 -4.55
N ALA A 218 -27.10 -18.00 -3.34
CA ALA A 218 -27.81 -19.27 -3.18
C ALA A 218 -29.35 -19.14 -3.32
N GLN A 219 -29.88 -17.93 -3.51
CA GLN A 219 -31.32 -17.67 -3.60
C GLN A 219 -31.89 -17.87 -5.01
N SER A 220 -33.21 -18.01 -5.07
CA SER A 220 -33.99 -18.18 -6.28
C SER A 220 -33.85 -17.03 -7.26
N LEU A 221 -33.73 -17.39 -8.53
CA LEU A 221 -33.75 -16.44 -9.63
C LEU A 221 -34.95 -16.73 -10.51
N ASP A 222 -35.68 -15.68 -10.88
CA ASP A 222 -36.54 -15.74 -12.05
C ASP A 222 -35.69 -16.14 -13.27
N GLU A 223 -36.31 -16.74 -14.29
CA GLU A 223 -35.59 -17.18 -15.47
C GLU A 223 -34.82 -16.02 -16.14
N SER A 224 -35.41 -14.83 -16.17
CA SER A 224 -34.78 -13.62 -16.69
C SER A 224 -33.55 -13.21 -15.88
N GLU A 225 -33.65 -13.25 -14.55
CA GLU A 225 -32.54 -12.93 -13.64
C GLU A 225 -31.44 -13.99 -13.72
N ARG A 226 -31.80 -15.26 -13.82
CA ARG A 226 -30.87 -16.38 -13.98
C ARG A 226 -30.07 -16.25 -15.26
N ARG A 227 -30.72 -15.90 -16.38
CA ARG A 227 -30.03 -15.59 -17.64
C ARG A 227 -29.11 -14.38 -17.51
N MET A 228 -29.49 -13.36 -16.74
CA MET A 228 -28.64 -12.20 -16.48
C MET A 228 -27.39 -12.56 -15.66
N ARG A 229 -27.55 -13.33 -14.58
CA ARG A 229 -26.41 -13.80 -13.76
C ARG A 229 -25.51 -14.76 -14.53
N LEU A 230 -26.07 -15.59 -15.40
CA LEU A 230 -25.31 -16.44 -16.31
C LEU A 230 -24.44 -15.60 -17.25
N ALA A 231 -25.04 -14.57 -17.88
CA ALA A 231 -24.31 -13.65 -18.74
C ALA A 231 -23.21 -12.93 -17.96
N HIS A 232 -23.53 -12.38 -16.79
CA HIS A 232 -22.55 -11.74 -15.92
C HIS A 232 -21.40 -12.67 -15.53
N LEU A 233 -21.69 -13.92 -15.14
CA LEU A 233 -20.68 -14.92 -14.81
C LEU A 233 -19.76 -15.19 -16.00
N LEU A 234 -20.33 -15.53 -17.18
CA LEU A 234 -19.52 -15.94 -18.32
C LEU A 234 -18.67 -14.80 -18.91
N ILE A 235 -19.20 -13.57 -18.96
CA ILE A 235 -18.49 -12.42 -19.55
C ILE A 235 -17.16 -12.14 -18.83
N HIS A 236 -17.14 -12.28 -17.50
CA HIS A 236 -16.00 -11.88 -16.67
C HIS A 236 -14.97 -12.99 -16.43
N LEU A 237 -15.15 -14.18 -17.03
CA LEU A 237 -14.17 -15.27 -16.89
C LEU A 237 -12.91 -15.07 -17.73
N ASP A 238 -13.00 -14.45 -18.90
CA ASP A 238 -11.85 -14.20 -19.76
C ASP A 238 -12.10 -12.97 -20.67
N PRO A 239 -11.26 -11.93 -20.63
CA PRO A 239 -11.43 -10.76 -21.50
C PRO A 239 -11.11 -11.01 -22.98
N SER A 240 -10.61 -12.20 -23.36
CA SER A 240 -10.20 -12.49 -24.74
C SER A 240 -11.34 -12.36 -25.75
N ALA A 241 -11.06 -11.78 -26.92
CA ALA A 241 -12.08 -11.53 -27.95
C ALA A 241 -12.79 -12.81 -28.41
N ASP A 242 -12.07 -13.94 -28.46
CA ASP A 242 -12.64 -15.23 -28.86
C ASP A 242 -13.59 -15.80 -27.81
N TRP A 243 -13.28 -15.60 -26.52
CA TRP A 243 -14.20 -15.93 -25.44
C TRP A 243 -15.45 -15.04 -25.49
N GLN A 244 -15.27 -13.73 -25.64
CA GLN A 244 -16.40 -12.79 -25.69
C GLN A 244 -17.36 -13.10 -26.86
N LYS A 245 -16.85 -13.49 -28.04
CA LYS A 245 -17.68 -13.97 -29.16
C LYS A 245 -18.48 -15.21 -28.80
N ARG A 246 -17.86 -16.17 -28.11
CA ARG A 246 -18.54 -17.38 -27.63
C ARG A 246 -19.64 -17.05 -26.64
N VAL A 247 -19.34 -16.21 -25.64
CA VAL A 247 -20.33 -15.80 -24.64
C VAL A 247 -21.51 -15.10 -25.32
N ALA A 248 -21.25 -14.15 -26.23
CA ALA A 248 -22.30 -13.50 -27.02
C ALA A 248 -23.16 -14.50 -27.81
N ALA A 249 -22.55 -15.54 -28.41
CA ALA A 249 -23.29 -16.59 -29.12
C ALA A 249 -24.14 -17.48 -28.19
N VAL A 250 -23.70 -17.71 -26.95
CA VAL A 250 -24.42 -18.53 -25.95
C VAL A 250 -25.54 -17.74 -25.29
N VAL A 251 -25.25 -16.54 -24.76
CA VAL A 251 -26.19 -15.77 -23.93
C VAL A 251 -27.05 -14.81 -24.75
N GLY A 252 -26.64 -14.51 -25.98
CA GLY A 252 -27.27 -13.54 -26.86
C GLY A 252 -26.75 -12.12 -26.67
N LEU A 253 -26.68 -11.36 -27.76
CA LEU A 253 -26.20 -9.97 -27.76
C LEU A 253 -27.03 -9.05 -26.86
N SER A 254 -28.34 -9.26 -26.75
CA SER A 254 -29.19 -8.43 -25.89
C SER A 254 -28.82 -8.60 -24.41
N ARG A 255 -28.65 -9.83 -23.94
CA ARG A 255 -28.27 -10.09 -22.54
C ARG A 255 -26.81 -9.77 -22.28
N TYR A 256 -25.95 -10.06 -23.25
CA TYR A 256 -24.53 -9.72 -23.20
C TYR A 256 -24.31 -8.22 -22.97
N THR A 257 -24.94 -7.37 -23.80
CA THR A 257 -24.85 -5.91 -23.66
C THR A 257 -25.48 -5.41 -22.36
N SER A 258 -26.64 -5.98 -21.95
CA SER A 258 -27.27 -5.63 -20.68
C SER A 258 -26.38 -5.93 -19.48
N ALA A 259 -25.73 -7.11 -19.46
CA ALA A 259 -24.82 -7.51 -18.39
C ALA A 259 -23.57 -6.62 -18.35
N LEU A 260 -23.02 -6.24 -19.51
CA LEU A 260 -21.91 -5.28 -19.57
C LEU A 260 -22.32 -3.91 -19.02
N VAL A 261 -23.47 -3.37 -19.41
CA VAL A 261 -23.96 -2.08 -18.90
C VAL A 261 -24.17 -2.12 -17.40
N ALA A 262 -24.76 -3.21 -16.89
CA ALA A 262 -24.93 -3.41 -15.45
C ALA A 262 -23.58 -3.44 -14.73
N GLN A 263 -22.58 -4.12 -15.29
CA GLN A 263 -21.25 -4.16 -14.69
C GLN A 263 -20.55 -2.81 -14.71
N THR A 264 -20.62 -2.07 -15.82
CA THR A 264 -20.02 -0.73 -15.90
C THR A 264 -20.59 0.20 -14.83
N ARG A 265 -21.91 0.14 -14.59
CA ARG A 265 -22.55 0.90 -13.50
C ARG A 265 -22.05 0.48 -12.12
N ARG A 266 -21.90 -0.82 -11.86
CA ARG A 266 -21.34 -1.33 -10.60
C ARG A 266 -19.90 -0.85 -10.39
N PHE A 267 -19.06 -0.85 -11.43
CA PHE A 267 -17.70 -0.31 -11.34
C PHE A 267 -17.68 1.20 -11.11
N GLU A 268 -18.60 1.95 -11.71
CA GLU A 268 -18.77 3.38 -11.45
C GLU A 268 -19.15 3.64 -9.99
N GLU A 269 -20.10 2.87 -9.44
CA GLU A 269 -20.51 2.93 -8.03
C GLU A 269 -19.35 2.58 -7.09
N MET A 270 -18.63 1.48 -7.36
CA MET A 270 -17.43 1.10 -6.59
C MET A 270 -16.34 2.17 -6.63
N SER A 271 -16.10 2.79 -7.79
CA SER A 271 -15.11 3.86 -7.94
C SER A 271 -15.49 5.08 -7.11
N ARG A 272 -16.77 5.49 -7.16
CA ARG A 272 -17.28 6.62 -6.36
C ARG A 272 -17.13 6.36 -4.86
N LEU A 273 -17.48 5.16 -4.39
CA LEU A 273 -17.32 4.80 -2.99
C LEU A 273 -15.84 4.82 -2.57
N MET A 274 -14.95 4.29 -3.42
CA MET A 274 -13.51 4.31 -3.14
C MET A 274 -12.95 5.74 -3.07
N GLU A 275 -13.39 6.64 -3.94
CA GLU A 275 -13.01 8.06 -3.89
C GLU A 275 -13.47 8.73 -2.59
N GLN A 276 -14.70 8.45 -2.15
CA GLN A 276 -15.23 8.96 -0.88
C GLN A 276 -14.41 8.44 0.33
N LEU A 277 -14.14 7.13 0.37
CA LEU A 277 -13.34 6.51 1.42
C LEU A 277 -11.91 7.07 1.46
N LEU A 278 -11.32 7.39 0.31
CA LEU A 278 -9.99 7.98 0.21
C LEU A 278 -9.95 9.39 0.82
N VAL A 279 -11.00 10.20 0.66
CA VAL A 279 -11.08 11.52 1.30
C VAL A 279 -11.16 11.38 2.82
N VAL A 280 -11.96 10.43 3.32
CA VAL A 280 -12.09 10.16 4.76
C VAL A 280 -10.76 9.68 5.34
N ASP A 281 -10.06 8.77 4.66
CA ASP A 281 -8.76 8.25 5.12
C ASP A 281 -7.67 9.34 5.11
N GLN A 282 -7.65 10.22 4.09
CA GLN A 282 -6.75 11.36 4.07
C GLN A 282 -6.97 12.32 5.25
N GLN A 283 -8.23 12.59 5.60
CA GLN A 283 -8.55 13.43 6.77
C GLN A 283 -8.08 12.76 8.06
N ALA A 284 -8.41 11.48 8.26
CA ALA A 284 -7.97 10.72 9.43
C ALA A 284 -6.43 10.65 9.55
N TYR A 285 -5.73 10.53 8.42
CA TYR A 285 -4.27 10.57 8.37
C TYR A 285 -3.73 11.93 8.80
N LEU A 286 -4.28 13.03 8.29
CA LEU A 286 -3.87 14.39 8.66
C LEU A 286 -4.12 14.68 10.15
N GLU A 287 -5.25 14.22 10.69
CA GLU A 287 -5.56 14.33 12.12
C GLU A 287 -4.55 13.59 13.00
N ARG A 288 -4.05 12.42 12.55
CA ARG A 288 -3.00 11.66 13.25
C ARG A 288 -1.61 12.28 13.08
N LEU A 289 -1.31 12.84 11.91
CA LEU A 289 0.00 13.42 11.59
C LEU A 289 0.25 14.73 12.34
N GLN A 290 -0.77 15.58 12.48
CA GLN A 290 -0.65 16.90 13.10
C GLN A 290 -0.09 16.87 14.54
N PRO A 291 -0.58 16.02 15.48
CA PRO A 291 -0.01 15.94 16.82
C PRO A 291 1.42 15.40 16.81
N LEU A 292 1.75 14.46 15.92
CA LEU A 292 3.12 13.95 15.77
C LEU A 292 4.09 15.04 15.29
N MET A 293 3.67 15.87 14.34
CA MET A 293 4.46 17.03 13.91
C MET A 293 4.68 18.02 15.05
N ARG A 294 3.64 18.33 15.83
CA ARG A 294 3.78 19.21 17.02
C ARG A 294 4.70 18.60 18.07
N ALA A 295 4.62 17.29 18.32
CA ALA A 295 5.50 16.59 19.25
C ALA A 295 6.97 16.65 18.78
N ALA A 296 7.22 16.44 17.49
CA ALA A 296 8.56 16.54 16.90
C ALA A 296 9.13 17.97 16.97
N GLN A 297 8.31 18.98 16.70
CA GLN A 297 8.67 20.39 16.86
C GLN A 297 9.04 20.72 18.32
N ASN A 298 8.19 20.31 19.27
CA ASN A 298 8.44 20.51 20.70
C ASN A 298 9.74 19.81 21.15
N ALA A 299 9.99 18.58 20.70
CA ALA A 299 11.21 17.85 21.02
C ALA A 299 12.46 18.56 20.45
N THR A 300 12.35 19.10 19.24
CA THR A 300 13.42 19.89 18.61
C THR A 300 13.69 21.17 19.41
N ASP A 301 12.65 21.90 19.81
CA ASP A 301 12.77 23.11 20.63
C ASP A 301 13.40 22.84 22.00
N VAL A 302 13.02 21.74 22.65
CA VAL A 302 13.64 21.33 23.93
C VAL A 302 15.12 21.04 23.74
N THR A 303 15.48 20.32 22.68
CA THR A 303 16.88 19.99 22.35
C THR A 303 17.69 21.26 22.08
N ASN A 304 17.13 22.21 21.32
CA ASN A 304 17.75 23.50 21.04
C ASN A 304 17.94 24.33 22.31
N ARG A 305 16.95 24.36 23.22
CA ARG A 305 17.07 25.02 24.53
C ARG A 305 18.15 24.38 25.39
N GLN A 306 18.25 23.05 25.41
CA GLN A 306 19.30 22.35 26.13
C GLN A 306 20.70 22.65 25.57
N ALA A 307 20.85 22.69 24.24
CA ALA A 307 22.10 23.06 23.59
C ALA A 307 22.50 24.51 23.92
N ALA A 308 21.54 25.45 23.89
CA ALA A 308 21.78 26.84 24.28
C ALA A 308 22.18 26.99 25.76
N LEU A 309 21.54 26.23 26.66
CA LEU A 309 21.93 26.20 28.07
C LEU A 309 23.35 25.64 28.25
N ARG A 310 23.69 24.53 27.58
CA ARG A 310 25.05 23.97 27.62
C ARG A 310 26.09 24.99 27.12
N ALA A 311 25.80 25.72 26.05
CA ALA A 311 26.69 26.78 25.56
C ALA A 311 26.91 27.87 26.61
N LYS A 312 25.84 28.34 27.29
CA LYS A 312 25.96 29.31 28.40
C LYS A 312 26.80 28.78 29.56
N TRP A 313 26.62 27.51 29.93
CA TRP A 313 27.44 26.87 30.98
C TRP A 313 28.93 26.82 30.59
N VAL A 314 29.25 26.51 29.33
CA VAL A 314 30.63 26.50 28.83
C VAL A 314 31.23 27.92 28.86
N GLU A 315 30.46 28.94 28.45
CA GLU A 315 30.91 30.34 28.54
C GLU A 315 31.14 30.80 29.99
N GLN A 316 30.23 30.44 30.90
CA GLN A 316 30.37 30.77 32.32
C GLN A 316 31.60 30.08 32.93
N PHE A 317 31.77 28.79 32.67
CA PHE A 317 32.94 28.03 33.13
C PHE A 317 34.24 28.64 32.62
N ARG A 318 34.28 29.08 31.36
CA ARG A 318 35.43 29.79 30.79
C ARG A 318 35.72 31.10 31.53
N ARG A 319 34.71 31.93 31.78
CA ARG A 319 34.85 33.19 32.53
C ARG A 319 35.35 32.95 33.96
N GLU A 320 34.83 31.94 34.63
CA GLU A 320 35.26 31.56 35.98
C GLU A 320 36.71 31.07 35.99
N SER A 321 37.09 30.22 35.03
CA SER A 321 38.48 29.76 34.87
C SER A 321 39.43 30.92 34.59
N ASP A 322 39.06 31.85 33.71
CA ASP A 322 39.85 33.06 33.42
C ASP A 322 40.01 33.92 34.69
N ALA A 323 38.94 34.09 35.49
CA ALA A 323 38.99 34.84 36.75
C ALA A 323 39.88 34.16 37.81
N VAL A 324 39.86 32.82 37.90
CA VAL A 324 40.76 32.06 38.77
C VAL A 324 42.21 32.24 38.32
N ASN A 325 42.50 32.11 37.03
CA ASN A 325 43.84 32.31 36.47
C ASN A 325 44.38 33.73 36.73
N GLN A 326 43.52 34.74 36.62
CA GLN A 326 43.87 36.12 36.98
C GLN A 326 44.20 36.26 38.47
N ARG A 327 43.40 35.68 39.36
CA ARG A 327 43.66 35.70 40.81
C ARG A 327 44.94 34.96 41.17
N GLU A 328 45.21 33.81 40.56
CA GLU A 328 46.48 33.10 40.76
C GLU A 328 47.69 33.93 40.32
N THR A 329 47.57 34.64 39.19
CA THR A 329 48.62 35.53 38.70
C THR A 329 48.85 36.68 39.68
N GLN A 330 47.79 37.33 40.16
CA GLN A 330 47.87 38.39 41.17
C GLN A 330 48.50 37.89 42.48
N LEU A 331 48.13 36.69 42.94
CA LEU A 331 48.73 36.09 44.14
C LEU A 331 50.23 35.82 43.96
N ARG A 332 50.66 35.35 42.79
CA ARG A 332 52.09 35.17 42.48
C ARG A 332 52.82 36.51 42.48
N GLU A 333 52.25 37.54 41.86
CA GLU A 333 52.82 38.89 41.85
C GLU A 333 52.97 39.48 43.26
N LEU A 334 51.93 39.37 44.10
CA LEU A 334 51.97 39.80 45.49
C LEU A 334 52.99 39.02 46.32
N THR A 335 53.09 37.70 46.10
CA THR A 335 54.08 36.85 46.78
C THR A 335 55.49 37.26 46.40
N ASN A 336 55.74 37.54 45.12
CA ASN A 336 57.03 38.03 44.63
C ASN A 336 57.35 39.44 45.18
N ALA A 337 56.36 40.32 45.27
CA ALA A 337 56.51 41.65 45.87
C ALA A 337 56.87 41.55 47.36
N LEU A 338 56.18 40.68 48.11
CA LEU A 338 56.48 40.43 49.52
C LEU A 338 57.90 39.86 49.69
N ALA A 339 58.31 38.92 48.85
CA ALA A 339 59.67 38.40 48.85
C ALA A 339 60.73 39.48 48.58
N ARG A 340 60.46 40.42 47.65
CA ARG A 340 61.34 41.58 47.41
C ARG A 340 61.41 42.52 48.60
N VAL A 341 60.26 42.91 49.16
CA VAL A 341 60.21 43.77 50.35
C VAL A 341 60.95 43.11 51.51
N LYS A 342 60.80 41.80 51.71
CA LYS A 342 61.54 41.05 52.72
C LYS A 342 63.06 41.13 52.48
N ALA A 343 63.51 40.90 51.25
CA ALA A 343 64.92 41.01 50.89
C ALA A 343 65.48 42.44 51.08
N GLU A 344 64.69 43.47 50.78
CA GLU A 344 65.05 44.88 51.04
C GLU A 344 65.15 45.18 52.53
N VAL A 345 64.19 44.70 53.34
CA VAL A 345 64.24 44.83 54.80
C VAL A 345 65.45 44.11 55.37
N ASP A 346 65.75 42.88 54.92
CA ASP A 346 66.93 42.13 55.35
C ASP A 346 68.24 42.89 54.98
N ALA A 347 68.31 43.49 53.79
CA ALA A 347 69.46 44.31 53.37
C ALA A 347 69.60 45.59 54.20
N LEU A 348 68.48 46.25 54.54
CA LEU A 348 68.45 47.43 55.41
C LEU A 348 68.88 47.08 56.83
N LEU A 349 68.45 45.94 57.36
CA LEU A 349 68.87 45.46 58.68
C LEU A 349 70.39 45.21 58.69
N VAL A 350 70.95 44.51 57.70
CA VAL A 350 72.42 44.31 57.57
C VAL A 350 73.16 45.65 57.50
N ARG A 351 72.64 46.62 56.73
CA ARG A 351 73.22 47.97 56.65
C ARG A 351 73.16 48.70 57.98
N GLN A 352 72.05 48.59 58.70
CA GLN A 352 71.90 49.15 60.04
C GLN A 352 72.92 48.54 61.00
N THR A 353 73.08 47.20 61.01
CA THR A 353 74.08 46.53 61.86
C THR A 353 75.50 47.01 61.53
N GLY A 354 75.82 47.18 60.25
CA GLY A 354 77.11 47.74 59.83
C GLY A 354 77.34 49.19 60.27
N ILE A 355 76.29 50.03 60.27
CA ILE A 355 76.36 51.40 60.80
C ILE A 355 76.51 51.39 62.33
N GLU A 356 75.80 50.50 63.03
CA GLU A 356 75.94 50.32 64.48
C GLU A 356 77.36 49.89 64.85
N ASP A 357 77.96 48.95 64.11
CA ASP A 357 79.36 48.54 64.29
C ASP A 357 80.34 49.69 64.03
N GLN A 358 80.10 50.51 62.98
CA GLN A 358 80.89 51.71 62.71
C GLN A 358 80.77 52.75 63.83
N MET A 359 79.57 52.99 64.36
CA MET A 359 79.39 53.88 65.51
C MET A 359 80.14 53.36 66.73
N LEU A 360 80.08 52.05 67.02
CA LEU A 360 80.81 51.46 68.14
C LEU A 360 82.33 51.55 67.95
N ALA A 361 82.82 51.39 66.71
CA ALA A 361 84.23 51.59 66.38
C ALA A 361 84.64 53.06 66.59
N ILE A 362 83.85 54.02 66.10
CA ILE A 362 84.08 55.45 66.33
C ILE A 362 84.03 55.77 67.83
N GLN A 363 83.09 55.21 68.59
CA GLN A 363 83.04 55.39 70.05
C GLN A 363 84.31 54.85 70.74
N ARG A 364 84.85 53.72 70.29
CA ARG A 364 86.14 53.20 70.78
C ARG A 364 87.31 54.10 70.37
N GLU A 365 87.34 54.58 69.13
CA GLU A 365 88.37 55.53 68.67
C GLU A 365 88.33 56.84 69.44
N VAL A 366 87.13 57.40 69.67
CA VAL A 366 86.94 58.59 70.50
C VAL A 366 87.38 58.33 71.94
N ALA A 367 87.05 57.16 72.51
CA ALA A 367 87.52 56.77 73.84
C ALA A 367 89.06 56.69 73.90
N ASN A 368 89.69 56.04 72.92
CA ASN A 368 91.15 55.95 72.82
C ASN A 368 91.79 57.34 72.61
N ALA A 369 91.20 58.18 71.77
CA ALA A 369 91.67 59.54 71.51
C ALA A 369 91.53 60.42 72.76
N LEU A 370 90.43 60.29 73.52
CA LEU A 370 90.28 60.94 74.82
C LEU A 370 91.33 60.45 75.81
N GLU A 371 91.60 59.14 75.86
CA GLU A 371 92.66 58.57 76.69
C GLU A 371 94.04 59.10 76.29
N GLU A 372 94.32 59.25 74.99
CA GLU A 372 95.56 59.82 74.49
C GLU A 372 95.66 61.33 74.72
N VAL A 373 94.56 62.08 74.64
CA VAL A 373 94.49 63.48 75.07
C VAL A 373 94.77 63.58 76.56
N TYR A 374 94.16 62.73 77.40
CA TYR A 374 94.47 62.70 78.83
C TYR A 374 95.94 62.33 79.10
N ARG A 375 96.53 61.43 78.31
CA ARG A 375 97.98 61.13 78.38
C ARG A 375 98.82 62.35 78.00
N LEU A 376 98.49 63.02 76.91
CA LEU A 376 99.19 64.21 76.43
C LEU A 376 99.02 65.40 77.39
N GLU A 377 97.86 65.56 78.01
CA GLU A 377 97.64 66.53 79.10
C GLU A 377 98.51 66.17 80.30
N ALA A 378 98.59 64.89 80.69
CA ALA A 378 99.49 64.46 81.76
C ALA A 378 100.98 64.72 81.42
N GLU A 379 101.38 64.48 80.18
CA GLU A 379 102.73 64.79 79.68
C GLU A 379 102.98 66.31 79.61
N LEU A 380 102.01 67.11 79.18
CA LEU A 380 102.09 68.58 79.17
C LEU A 380 102.19 69.12 80.58
N VAL A 381 101.38 68.62 81.53
CA VAL A 381 101.49 68.97 82.95
C VAL A 381 102.87 68.58 83.49
N ALA A 382 103.39 67.40 83.14
CA ALA A 382 104.73 66.99 83.54
C ALA A 382 105.82 67.89 82.92
N ARG A 383 105.64 68.31 81.66
CA ARG A 383 106.57 69.18 80.92
C ARG A 383 106.47 70.64 81.35
N GLU A 384 105.30 71.11 81.76
CA GLU A 384 105.07 72.42 82.38
C GLU A 384 105.69 72.44 83.77
N LYS A 385 105.59 71.34 84.53
CA LYS A 385 106.34 71.14 85.79
C LYS A 385 107.86 71.14 85.57
N GLN A 386 108.35 70.55 84.47
CA GLN A 386 109.77 70.62 84.07
C GLN A 386 110.19 72.00 83.56
N LEU A 387 109.34 72.72 82.82
CA LEU A 387 109.59 74.08 82.33
C LEU A 387 109.53 75.09 83.47
N LEU A 388 108.67 74.88 84.47
CA LEU A 388 108.68 75.63 85.73
C LEU A 388 109.92 75.32 86.57
N GLN A 389 110.51 74.12 86.46
CA GLN A 389 111.82 73.79 87.04
C GLN A 389 113.00 74.38 86.23
N GLN A 390 112.89 74.50 84.91
CA GLN A 390 113.94 75.10 84.05
C GLN A 390 113.88 76.64 84.00
N MET A 391 112.70 77.24 84.17
CA MET A 391 112.52 78.69 84.37
C MET A 391 112.66 79.11 85.84
N GLY A 392 113.42 78.32 86.62
CA GLY A 392 114.01 78.71 87.88
C GLY A 392 114.87 79.98 87.74
N ARG A 393 114.20 81.13 87.74
CA ARG A 393 114.65 82.29 88.50
C ARG A 393 113.89 82.30 89.81
N SER A 394 114.70 82.25 90.86
CA SER A 394 114.38 82.51 92.25
C SER A 394 113.24 83.51 92.46
N PHE A 395 112.28 83.13 93.29
CA PHE A 395 112.02 83.78 94.57
C PHE A 395 111.45 82.69 95.50
N GLY A 396 112.11 82.43 96.63
CA GLY A 396 111.41 81.83 97.77
C GLY A 396 110.85 82.93 98.66
N PRO A 397 110.31 82.61 99.84
CA PRO A 397 109.52 81.42 100.19
C PRO A 397 108.19 81.30 99.43
#